data_AF-A0AAN9ZHA9-F1
#
_entry.id   AF-A0AAN9ZHA9-F1
#
_cell.length_a   1.000
_cell.length_b   1.000
_cell.length_c   1.000
_cell.angle_alpha   90.00
_cell.angle_beta   90.00
_cell.angle_gamma   90.00
#
_symmetry.space_group_name_H-M   'P 1'
#
loop_
_entity.id
_entity.type
_entity.pdbx_description
1 polymer ?
#
loop_
_entity_poly.entity_id
_entity_poly.type
_entity_poly.pdbx_seq_one_letter_code
_entity_poly.pdbx_strand_id
1 'polypeptide(L)'
;MVAHAAVVLGLAVLSVLDHAVAQNNSALSSGDASPSAGPVSVNATGRGVQCPPCPENAQCGSNGCECNADFVMIDKVCKKAANSVGDPCEYEQQCKWKLGGFSTCSETRCICGPEGVAVENNSTCYAKKALGEECIYLEQCNHVLHGTCSKTLCLCDPGFVEFNKSCIPVVDKYNENCLEHVQCQNGKLGYGSTCRVDTKKCSCETEFFYHSSKQLCVFARGLNDACDGKNNDCFLPADGDKQNIQCTNLVCQCKKGFKSSEDNQKCGKNDEDSVC
;
A
#
# COMPACT_ATOMS: atom_id res chain seq x y z
N MET A 1 32.57 -41.12 0.01
CA MET A 1 33.69 -40.25 -0.43
C MET A 1 33.32 -38.84 0.05
N VAL A 2 33.55 -38.46 1.31
CA VAL A 2 34.81 -38.22 2.05
C VAL A 2 35.48 -36.89 1.67
N ALA A 3 35.41 -35.93 2.62
CA ALA A 3 36.18 -34.69 2.87
C ALA A 3 35.18 -33.62 3.34
N HIS A 4 35.06 -33.20 4.62
CA HIS A 4 35.98 -33.16 5.76
C HIS A 4 37.24 -32.31 5.54
N ALA A 5 37.21 -31.07 6.02
CA ALA A 5 38.36 -30.34 6.56
C ALA A 5 37.89 -29.18 7.45
N ALA A 6 38.23 -29.23 8.74
CA ALA A 6 38.15 -28.11 9.67
C ALA A 6 39.52 -27.96 10.35
N VAL A 7 40.07 -26.74 10.37
CA VAL A 7 41.30 -26.34 11.07
C VAL A 7 41.08 -24.87 11.46
N VAL A 8 40.93 -24.43 12.72
CA VAL A 8 41.72 -24.60 13.97
C VAL A 8 42.88 -23.57 14.08
N LEU A 9 42.61 -22.54 14.91
CA LEU A 9 43.49 -21.75 15.78
C LEU A 9 44.81 -21.10 15.26
N GLY A 10 44.96 -19.81 15.57
CA GLY A 10 46.23 -19.08 15.60
C GLY A 10 46.11 -17.74 16.36
N LEU A 11 46.68 -17.65 17.56
CA LEU A 11 46.69 -16.47 18.45
C LEU A 11 48.06 -15.77 18.45
N ALA A 12 48.09 -14.44 18.26
CA ALA A 12 49.04 -13.45 18.81
C ALA A 12 48.68 -12.06 18.23
N VAL A 13 48.34 -10.95 18.93
CA VAL A 13 48.85 -10.28 20.15
C VAL A 13 49.88 -9.17 19.84
N LEU A 14 49.66 -7.97 20.45
CA LEU A 14 50.41 -6.69 20.33
C LEU A 14 50.16 -5.93 18.99
N SER A 15 50.07 -4.59 18.91
CA SER A 15 50.14 -3.46 19.89
C SER A 15 49.73 -2.13 19.20
N VAL A 16 49.43 -0.95 19.80
CA VAL A 16 49.05 -0.43 21.14
C VAL A 16 48.60 1.08 20.95
N LEU A 17 47.84 1.68 21.89
CA LEU A 17 47.38 3.09 21.97
C LEU A 17 46.25 3.52 20.99
N ASP A 18 45.31 4.42 21.33
CA ASP A 18 45.28 5.36 22.47
C ASP A 18 43.91 5.51 23.18
N HIS A 19 43.92 5.99 24.42
CA HIS A 19 42.72 6.22 25.25
C HIS A 19 42.25 7.68 25.18
N ALA A 20 40.94 7.90 25.16
CA ALA A 20 40.33 9.17 25.56
C ALA A 20 39.18 8.90 26.54
N VAL A 21 39.52 8.81 27.83
CA VAL A 21 38.54 8.70 28.93
C VAL A 21 37.96 10.09 29.20
N ALA A 22 36.64 10.23 29.07
CA ALA A 22 35.94 11.44 29.50
C ALA A 22 35.97 11.53 31.04
N GLN A 23 36.81 12.41 31.59
CA GLN A 23 36.79 12.71 33.02
C GLN A 23 35.77 13.81 33.33
N ASN A 24 34.72 13.39 34.01
CA ASN A 24 33.79 14.26 34.71
C ASN A 24 34.51 14.91 35.91
N ASN A 25 34.54 16.24 36.01
CA ASN A 25 35.15 16.94 37.15
C ASN A 25 34.33 18.18 37.54
N SER A 26 33.59 18.05 38.64
CA SER A 26 32.95 19.16 39.35
C SER A 26 33.91 19.69 40.42
N ALA A 27 34.33 20.96 40.32
CA ALA A 27 35.01 21.64 41.42
C ALA A 27 34.74 23.16 41.39
N LEU A 28 34.33 23.71 42.54
CA LEU A 28 34.28 25.16 42.76
C LEU A 28 35.70 25.71 42.92
N SER A 29 35.96 26.90 42.38
CA SER A 29 36.83 27.88 43.03
C SER A 29 36.51 29.31 42.59
N SER A 30 36.66 30.26 43.50
CA SER A 30 36.45 31.70 43.31
C SER A 30 37.75 32.42 42.93
N GLY A 31 37.72 33.33 41.96
CA GLY A 31 38.85 34.22 41.66
C GLY A 31 38.66 35.08 40.41
N ASP A 32 38.42 36.37 40.64
CA ASP A 32 38.64 37.56 39.80
C ASP A 32 38.28 37.62 38.30
N ALA A 33 37.70 38.77 37.93
CA ALA A 33 37.15 39.03 36.61
C ALA A 33 38.21 39.47 35.58
N SER A 34 38.23 38.75 34.45
CA SER A 34 38.63 39.26 33.14
C SER A 34 37.59 38.79 32.12
N PRO A 35 37.35 39.51 31.00
CA PRO A 35 36.27 39.18 30.08
C PRO A 35 36.48 37.78 29.52
N SER A 36 35.59 36.87 29.91
CA SER A 36 35.74 35.44 29.67
C SER A 36 35.69 35.13 28.18
N ALA A 37 36.84 34.69 27.65
CA ALA A 37 36.87 33.96 26.39
C ALA A 37 35.97 32.73 26.56
N GLY A 38 34.83 32.71 25.84
CA GLY A 38 33.86 31.62 25.94
C GLY A 38 34.43 30.28 25.45
N PRO A 39 33.71 29.16 25.67
CA PRO A 39 34.22 27.83 25.32
C PRO A 39 34.66 27.78 23.85
N VAL A 40 35.84 27.20 23.62
CA VAL A 40 36.42 27.03 22.28
C VAL A 40 36.20 25.59 21.82
N SER A 41 35.51 25.42 20.70
CA SER A 41 35.42 24.13 20.00
C SER A 41 36.32 24.16 18.76
N VAL A 42 36.91 23.03 18.38
CA VAL A 42 37.81 22.97 17.21
C VAL A 42 37.08 22.29 16.06
N ASN A 43 36.81 23.04 14.99
CA ASN A 43 36.18 22.50 13.79
C ASN A 43 37.20 21.58 13.04
N ALA A 44 36.72 20.68 12.18
CA ALA A 44 37.50 19.69 11.43
C ALA A 44 38.65 20.26 10.57
N THR A 45 38.72 21.58 10.37
CA THR A 45 39.82 22.29 9.70
C THR A 45 40.93 22.76 10.66
N GLY A 46 40.88 22.39 11.95
CA GLY A 46 41.82 22.82 12.98
C GLY A 46 41.64 24.27 13.44
N ARG A 47 40.58 24.95 12.97
CA ARG A 47 40.29 26.35 13.32
C ARG A 47 39.41 26.40 14.57
N GLY A 48 39.89 27.08 15.61
CA GLY A 48 39.14 27.30 16.84
C GLY A 48 37.91 28.19 16.62
N VAL A 49 36.75 27.68 16.99
CA VAL A 49 35.46 28.36 17.04
C VAL A 49 35.28 28.88 18.45
N GLN A 50 35.40 30.20 18.62
CA GLN A 50 35.08 30.86 19.88
C GLN A 50 33.55 30.99 19.98
N CYS A 51 32.91 30.21 20.86
CA CYS A 51 31.49 30.40 21.13
C CYS A 51 31.28 31.50 22.18
N PRO A 52 30.21 32.30 22.08
CA PRO A 52 29.66 32.99 23.25
C PRO A 52 29.14 31.94 24.27
N PRO A 53 28.78 32.34 25.51
CA PRO A 53 28.05 31.46 26.42
C PRO A 53 26.81 30.88 25.74
N CYS A 54 26.76 29.56 25.60
CA CYS A 54 25.65 28.89 24.93
C CYS A 54 24.39 28.86 25.82
N PRO A 55 23.19 28.82 25.21
CA PRO A 55 21.94 28.69 25.97
C PRO A 55 21.87 27.35 26.70
N GLU A 56 20.93 27.22 27.63
CA GLU A 56 20.65 25.95 28.31
C GLU A 56 20.35 24.85 27.28
N ASN A 57 20.83 23.63 27.53
CA ASN A 57 20.72 22.48 26.64
C ASN A 57 21.42 22.67 25.26
N ALA A 58 22.49 23.47 25.21
CA ALA A 58 23.41 23.57 24.08
C ALA A 58 24.88 23.37 24.49
N GLN A 59 25.69 23.00 23.50
CA GLN A 59 27.15 22.87 23.59
C GLN A 59 27.83 23.66 22.45
N CYS A 60 29.10 24.03 22.64
CA CYS A 60 29.88 24.68 21.57
C CYS A 60 30.34 23.63 20.55
N GLY A 61 29.72 23.62 19.38
CA GLY A 61 30.04 22.76 18.26
C GLY A 61 30.88 23.45 17.19
N SER A 62 30.94 22.82 16.01
CA SER A 62 31.80 23.27 14.91
C SER A 62 31.31 24.54 14.22
N ASN A 63 30.03 24.92 14.40
CA ASN A 63 29.43 26.10 13.77
C ASN A 63 28.85 27.11 14.78
N GLY A 64 29.27 27.03 16.05
CA GLY A 64 28.75 27.85 17.16
C GLY A 64 28.02 27.00 18.19
N CYS A 65 27.04 27.57 18.88
CA CYS A 65 26.23 26.80 19.83
C CYS A 65 25.26 25.87 19.09
N GLU A 66 25.31 24.58 19.41
CA GLU A 66 24.49 23.52 18.85
C GLU A 66 23.69 22.89 19.98
N CYS A 67 22.38 22.64 19.78
CA CYS A 67 21.55 22.03 20.81
C CYS A 67 21.97 20.58 21.09
N ASN A 68 21.78 20.14 22.33
CA ASN A 68 21.99 18.75 22.74
C ASN A 68 20.99 17.82 22.04
N ALA A 69 21.26 16.50 22.09
CA ALA A 69 20.34 15.48 21.58
C ALA A 69 18.92 15.68 22.16
N ASP A 70 17.91 15.48 21.32
CA ASP A 70 16.48 15.74 21.59
C ASP A 70 16.10 17.20 21.87
N PHE A 71 16.96 18.18 21.54
CA PHE A 71 16.62 19.61 21.53
C PHE A 71 16.80 20.23 20.14
N VAL A 72 15.95 21.21 19.82
CA VAL A 72 15.96 21.99 18.58
C VAL A 72 16.11 23.48 18.90
N MET A 73 16.89 24.21 18.09
CA MET A 73 17.10 25.64 18.28
C MET A 73 15.93 26.45 17.72
N ILE A 74 15.30 27.27 18.58
CA ILE A 74 14.19 28.16 18.25
C ILE A 74 14.48 29.50 18.92
N ASP A 75 14.57 30.58 18.13
CA ASP A 75 14.89 31.94 18.61
C ASP A 75 16.09 32.02 19.56
N LYS A 76 17.16 31.25 19.24
CA LYS A 76 18.41 31.10 20.01
C LYS A 76 18.27 30.40 21.38
N VAL A 77 17.14 29.74 21.64
CA VAL A 77 16.91 28.88 22.80
C VAL A 77 16.78 27.43 22.34
N CYS A 78 17.34 26.48 23.07
CA CYS A 78 17.14 25.06 22.80
C CYS A 78 15.84 24.59 23.48
N LYS A 79 14.83 24.30 22.67
CA LYS A 79 13.55 23.74 23.11
C LYS A 79 13.56 22.23 22.90
N LYS A 80 12.94 21.48 23.82
CA LYS A 80 12.84 20.02 23.69
C LYS A 80 12.07 19.66 22.41
N ALA A 81 12.65 18.83 21.56
CA ALA A 81 12.01 18.32 20.36
C ALA A 81 10.95 17.27 20.73
N ALA A 82 9.91 17.18 19.90
CA ALA A 82 8.93 16.10 20.00
C ALA A 82 9.54 14.79 19.49
N ASN A 83 9.24 13.70 20.20
CA ASN A 83 9.67 12.35 19.88
C ASN A 83 8.54 11.52 19.25
N SER A 84 7.29 11.84 19.60
CA SER A 84 6.09 11.21 19.05
C SER A 84 4.97 12.22 18.76
N VAL A 85 4.05 11.85 17.88
CA VAL A 85 2.75 12.53 17.74
C VAL A 85 2.01 12.49 19.08
N GLY A 86 1.46 13.65 19.50
CA GLY A 86 0.84 13.88 20.80
C GLY A 86 1.74 14.58 21.83
N ASP A 87 3.06 14.63 21.61
CA ASP A 87 4.01 15.32 22.48
C ASP A 87 3.73 16.83 22.57
N PRO A 88 4.05 17.49 23.70
CA PRO A 88 3.82 18.91 23.88
C PRO A 88 4.73 19.77 23.00
N CYS A 89 4.19 20.87 22.49
CA CYS A 89 4.92 21.85 21.69
C CYS A 89 4.42 23.27 21.95
N GLU A 90 5.33 24.23 21.77
CA GLU A 90 5.05 25.67 21.65
C GLU A 90 5.21 26.12 20.18
N TYR A 91 6.06 25.42 19.40
CA TYR A 91 6.46 25.80 18.05
C TYR A 91 6.49 24.63 17.08
N GLU A 92 6.20 24.91 15.81
CA GLU A 92 6.28 24.00 14.66
C GLU A 92 7.59 23.20 14.57
N GLN A 93 8.72 23.84 14.86
CA GLN A 93 10.06 23.27 14.74
C GLN A 93 10.29 22.11 15.71
N GLN A 94 9.60 22.09 16.87
CA GLN A 94 9.68 20.96 17.81
C GLN A 94 9.10 19.68 17.21
N CYS A 95 8.02 19.80 16.44
CA CYS A 95 7.40 18.67 15.74
C CYS A 95 8.24 18.26 14.52
N LYS A 96 8.56 19.25 13.66
CA LYS A 96 9.20 19.01 12.36
C LYS A 96 10.62 18.45 12.43
N TRP A 97 11.32 18.64 13.56
CA TRP A 97 12.68 18.14 13.77
C TRP A 97 12.81 16.63 13.60
N LYS A 98 11.87 15.86 14.18
CA LYS A 98 11.90 14.39 14.19
C LYS A 98 10.68 13.75 13.54
N LEU A 99 9.49 14.34 13.72
CA LEU A 99 8.25 13.83 13.15
C LEU A 99 8.11 14.15 11.65
N GLY A 100 9.05 14.90 11.06
CA GLY A 100 9.07 15.22 9.63
C GLY A 100 8.17 16.39 9.22
N GLY A 101 8.25 16.77 7.95
CA GLY A 101 7.64 18.00 7.40
C GLY A 101 6.11 18.03 7.40
N PHE A 102 5.45 16.87 7.52
CA PHE A 102 3.99 16.76 7.61
C PHE A 102 3.44 16.85 9.04
N SER A 103 4.29 17.14 10.03
CA SER A 103 3.87 17.44 11.40
C SER A 103 3.66 18.94 11.62
N THR A 104 2.81 19.30 12.58
CA THR A 104 2.46 20.69 12.96
C THR A 104 2.12 20.74 14.45
N CYS A 105 2.34 21.89 15.08
CA CYS A 105 1.99 22.16 16.46
C CYS A 105 0.58 22.74 16.55
N SER A 106 -0.39 21.94 16.99
CA SER A 106 -1.80 22.34 17.15
C SER A 106 -2.24 22.14 18.60
N GLU A 107 -2.92 23.14 19.18
CA GLU A 107 -3.44 23.08 20.56
C GLU A 107 -2.39 22.66 21.61
N THR A 108 -1.15 23.14 21.46
CA THR A 108 0.03 22.78 22.27
C THR A 108 0.53 21.34 22.14
N ARG A 109 0.10 20.60 21.10
CA ARG A 109 0.57 19.23 20.80
C ARG A 109 1.00 19.05 19.35
N CYS A 110 2.00 18.21 19.13
CA CYS A 110 2.38 17.82 17.79
C CYS A 110 1.35 16.86 17.20
N ILE A 111 0.78 17.21 16.04
CA ILE A 111 -0.10 16.36 15.24
C ILE A 111 0.49 16.18 13.84
N CYS A 112 0.06 15.15 13.12
CA CYS A 112 0.21 15.16 11.67
C CYS A 112 -0.84 16.11 11.07
N GLY A 113 -0.41 16.98 10.15
CA GLY A 113 -1.29 17.96 9.51
C GLY A 113 -2.30 17.33 8.55
N PRO A 114 -3.12 18.15 7.84
CA PRO A 114 -4.18 17.65 6.96
C PRO A 114 -3.71 16.64 5.90
N GLU A 115 -2.54 16.87 5.31
CA GLU A 115 -1.92 15.98 4.31
C GLU A 115 -1.02 14.89 4.92
N GLY A 116 -0.89 14.87 6.25
CA GLY A 116 -0.02 13.96 7.00
C GLY A 116 -0.77 12.82 7.66
N VAL A 117 -0.09 11.70 7.85
CA VAL A 117 -0.56 10.58 8.69
C VAL A 117 0.59 10.02 9.53
N ALA A 118 0.27 9.60 10.75
CA ALA A 118 1.22 9.00 11.65
C ALA A 118 1.55 7.56 11.21
N VAL A 119 2.84 7.22 11.20
CA VAL A 119 3.35 5.86 10.92
C VAL A 119 4.21 5.38 12.10
N GLU A 120 4.62 4.12 12.07
CA GLU A 120 5.64 3.54 12.98
C GLU A 120 5.37 3.84 14.48
N ASN A 121 4.15 3.58 14.94
CA ASN A 121 3.71 3.86 16.31
C ASN A 121 3.87 5.34 16.71
N ASN A 122 3.40 6.25 15.85
CA ASN A 122 3.40 7.70 16.06
C ASN A 122 4.80 8.35 16.07
N SER A 123 5.84 7.70 15.56
CA SER A 123 7.21 8.26 15.51
C SER A 123 7.38 9.36 14.46
N THR A 124 6.63 9.29 13.36
CA THR A 124 6.83 10.12 12.17
C THR A 124 5.50 10.40 11.46
N CYS A 125 5.39 11.58 10.84
CA CYS A 125 4.29 11.96 9.95
C CYS A 125 4.73 11.86 8.47
N TYR A 126 4.13 10.95 7.71
CA TYR A 126 4.32 10.82 6.26
C TYR A 126 3.17 11.45 5.48
N ALA A 127 3.40 11.76 4.21
CA ALA A 127 2.34 12.15 3.29
C ALA A 127 1.29 11.04 3.17
N LYS A 128 0.01 11.43 3.23
CA LYS A 128 -1.11 10.64 2.71
C LYS A 128 -0.90 10.34 1.22
N LYS A 129 -1.43 9.21 0.75
CA LYS A 129 -1.24 8.70 -0.61
C LYS A 129 -2.55 8.26 -1.24
N ALA A 130 -2.91 8.88 -2.35
CA ALA A 130 -4.13 8.57 -3.09
C ALA A 130 -4.03 7.20 -3.78
N LEU A 131 -5.16 6.64 -4.21
CA LEU A 131 -5.17 5.40 -5.00
C LEU A 131 -4.27 5.53 -6.25
N GLY A 132 -3.50 4.49 -6.52
CA GLY A 132 -2.50 4.45 -7.59
C GLY A 132 -1.15 5.13 -7.25
N GLU A 133 -1.02 5.83 -6.13
CA GLU A 133 0.27 6.43 -5.73
C GLU A 133 1.16 5.46 -4.96
N GLU A 134 2.48 5.69 -5.04
CA GLU A 134 3.48 4.94 -4.29
C GLU A 134 3.41 5.17 -2.78
N CYS A 135 3.46 4.09 -2.02
CA CYS A 135 3.38 4.06 -0.56
C CYS A 135 4.43 3.11 0.04
N ILE A 136 4.83 3.41 1.28
CA ILE A 136 5.80 2.65 2.08
C ILE A 136 5.08 1.99 3.27
N TYR A 137 4.15 2.72 3.90
CA TYR A 137 3.39 2.30 5.07
C TYR A 137 1.90 2.19 4.76
N LEU A 138 1.20 1.28 5.45
CA LEU A 138 -0.25 1.05 5.27
C LEU A 138 -1.07 2.33 5.52
N GLU A 139 -0.69 3.06 6.58
CA GLU A 139 -1.39 4.24 7.08
C GLU A 139 -1.49 5.37 6.05
N GLN A 140 -0.58 5.43 5.07
CA GLN A 140 -0.61 6.41 3.98
C GLN A 140 -1.89 6.31 3.15
N CYS A 141 -2.41 5.09 2.97
CA CYS A 141 -3.62 4.81 2.19
C CYS A 141 -4.90 4.83 3.04
N ASN A 142 -4.81 4.63 4.37
CA ASN A 142 -5.95 4.45 5.28
C ASN A 142 -6.96 5.62 5.33
N HIS A 143 -6.64 6.78 4.75
CA HIS A 143 -7.58 7.89 4.62
C HIS A 143 -8.61 7.67 3.49
N VAL A 144 -8.32 6.75 2.56
CA VAL A 144 -9.28 6.17 1.63
C VAL A 144 -9.94 4.98 2.32
N LEU A 145 -11.26 5.00 2.47
CA LEU A 145 -11.99 3.87 3.05
C LEU A 145 -11.80 2.63 2.15
N HIS A 146 -11.39 1.51 2.74
CA HIS A 146 -10.96 0.30 2.05
C HIS A 146 -9.74 0.47 1.11
N GLY A 147 -8.90 1.49 1.35
CA GLY A 147 -7.60 1.65 0.70
C GLY A 147 -6.46 1.11 1.58
N THR A 148 -5.51 0.41 0.97
CA THR A 148 -4.39 -0.25 1.65
C THR A 148 -3.10 -0.15 0.83
N CYS A 149 -1.94 -0.12 1.51
CA CYS A 149 -0.65 -0.13 0.81
C CYS A 149 -0.28 -1.57 0.42
N SER A 150 -0.41 -1.89 -0.87
CA SER A 150 -0.20 -3.24 -1.42
C SER A 150 0.70 -3.18 -2.63
N LYS A 151 1.78 -3.98 -2.62
CA LYS A 151 2.82 -3.99 -3.67
C LYS A 151 3.36 -2.58 -3.96
N THR A 152 3.69 -1.83 -2.90
CA THR A 152 4.19 -0.43 -2.94
C THR A 152 3.24 0.61 -3.55
N LEU A 153 1.96 0.27 -3.80
CA LEU A 153 0.94 1.20 -4.29
C LEU A 153 -0.27 1.23 -3.35
N CYS A 154 -0.91 2.38 -3.21
CA CYS A 154 -2.23 2.45 -2.58
C CYS A 154 -3.28 1.84 -3.52
N LEU A 155 -3.86 0.72 -3.11
CA LEU A 155 -4.85 -0.04 -3.86
C LEU A 155 -6.08 -0.30 -2.97
N CYS A 156 -7.19 -0.72 -3.57
CA CYS A 156 -8.33 -1.17 -2.79
C CYS A 156 -8.09 -2.52 -2.12
N ASP A 157 -8.70 -2.72 -0.95
CA ASP A 157 -8.72 -3.99 -0.22
C ASP A 157 -9.30 -5.14 -1.07
N PRO A 158 -8.93 -6.40 -0.82
CA PRO A 158 -9.55 -7.55 -1.46
C PRO A 158 -11.08 -7.55 -1.29
N GLY A 159 -11.81 -7.63 -2.41
CA GLY A 159 -13.27 -7.50 -2.42
C GLY A 159 -13.79 -6.08 -2.70
N PHE A 160 -12.88 -5.12 -2.92
CA PHE A 160 -13.20 -3.77 -3.36
C PHE A 160 -12.49 -3.44 -4.68
N VAL A 161 -13.06 -2.49 -5.42
CA VAL A 161 -12.50 -1.97 -6.68
C VAL A 161 -12.57 -0.46 -6.71
N GLU A 162 -11.62 0.17 -7.40
CA GLU A 162 -11.58 1.62 -7.53
C GLU A 162 -12.72 2.13 -8.43
N PHE A 163 -13.43 3.14 -7.92
CA PHE A 163 -14.30 4.00 -8.70
C PHE A 163 -14.23 5.43 -8.16
N ASN A 164 -13.94 6.41 -9.02
CA ASN A 164 -13.89 7.82 -8.68
C ASN A 164 -13.06 8.12 -7.39
N LYS A 165 -11.81 7.64 -7.37
CA LYS A 165 -10.86 7.76 -6.24
C LYS A 165 -11.32 7.15 -4.90
N SER A 166 -12.34 6.28 -4.94
CA SER A 166 -12.92 5.60 -3.78
C SER A 166 -12.94 4.10 -4.03
N CYS A 167 -12.89 3.30 -2.97
CA CYS A 167 -13.01 1.85 -3.08
C CYS A 167 -14.47 1.43 -2.82
N ILE A 168 -15.11 0.81 -3.81
CA ILE A 168 -16.49 0.31 -3.74
C ILE A 168 -16.51 -1.22 -3.79
N PRO A 169 -17.43 -1.91 -3.11
CA PRO A 169 -17.43 -3.37 -3.03
C PRO A 169 -17.68 -4.01 -4.40
N VAL A 170 -16.98 -5.09 -4.72
CA VAL A 170 -17.28 -5.90 -5.92
C VAL A 170 -18.60 -6.64 -5.76
N VAL A 171 -19.28 -6.94 -6.87
CA VAL A 171 -20.55 -7.66 -6.88
C VAL A 171 -20.35 -9.01 -7.56
N ASP A 172 -20.50 -10.07 -6.77
CA ASP A 172 -20.17 -11.44 -7.17
C ASP A 172 -21.33 -12.21 -7.82
N LYS A 173 -22.58 -11.72 -7.70
CA LYS A 173 -23.76 -12.48 -8.10
C LYS A 173 -24.57 -11.77 -9.19
N TYR A 174 -25.14 -12.60 -10.06
CA TYR A 174 -26.09 -12.17 -11.06
C TYR A 174 -27.37 -11.63 -10.40
N ASN A 175 -27.94 -10.55 -10.96
CA ASN A 175 -29.09 -9.81 -10.43
C ASN A 175 -28.90 -9.18 -9.02
N GLU A 176 -27.68 -9.15 -8.48
CA GLU A 176 -27.36 -8.40 -7.25
C GLU A 176 -27.18 -6.90 -7.56
N ASN A 177 -27.47 -6.05 -6.58
CA ASN A 177 -27.51 -4.59 -6.78
C ASN A 177 -26.11 -4.02 -7.01
N CYS A 178 -26.01 -3.05 -7.90
CA CYS A 178 -24.75 -2.36 -8.24
C CYS A 178 -25.01 -0.87 -8.44
N LEU A 179 -23.97 -0.07 -8.21
CA LEU A 179 -23.91 1.35 -8.57
C LEU A 179 -23.37 1.49 -9.99
N GLU A 180 -22.27 0.78 -10.26
CA GLU A 180 -21.38 0.96 -11.41
C GLU A 180 -20.92 -0.35 -12.06
N HIS A 181 -20.62 -0.30 -13.36
CA HIS A 181 -20.23 -1.47 -14.18
C HIS A 181 -19.00 -2.20 -13.62
N VAL A 182 -18.02 -1.44 -13.12
CA VAL A 182 -16.74 -1.92 -12.60
C VAL A 182 -16.91 -2.93 -11.45
N GLN A 183 -17.99 -2.82 -10.65
CA GLN A 183 -18.28 -3.74 -9.56
C GLN A 183 -18.63 -5.15 -10.05
N CYS A 184 -19.39 -5.26 -11.15
CA CYS A 184 -19.76 -6.55 -11.74
C CYS A 184 -18.53 -7.19 -12.40
N GLN A 185 -17.78 -6.40 -13.19
CA GLN A 185 -16.64 -6.86 -14.00
C GLN A 185 -15.47 -7.39 -13.16
N ASN A 186 -15.24 -6.79 -11.98
CA ASN A 186 -14.17 -7.19 -11.05
C ASN A 186 -14.64 -8.17 -9.96
N GLY A 187 -15.93 -8.53 -9.94
CA GLY A 187 -16.45 -9.65 -9.18
C GLY A 187 -16.37 -10.98 -9.94
N LYS A 188 -16.93 -12.03 -9.37
CA LYS A 188 -16.99 -13.38 -9.98
C LYS A 188 -17.71 -13.46 -11.33
N LEU A 189 -18.53 -12.47 -11.68
CA LEU A 189 -19.24 -12.45 -12.96
C LEU A 189 -18.31 -12.27 -14.17
N GLY A 190 -17.15 -11.65 -13.97
CA GLY A 190 -16.13 -11.44 -15.00
C GLY A 190 -16.45 -10.33 -16.00
N TYR A 191 -15.54 -10.12 -16.95
CA TYR A 191 -15.53 -8.96 -17.85
C TYR A 191 -16.81 -8.77 -18.68
N GLY A 192 -17.48 -9.85 -19.09
CA GLY A 192 -18.72 -9.83 -19.86
C GLY A 192 -19.97 -9.48 -19.04
N SER A 193 -19.80 -8.79 -17.91
CA SER A 193 -20.87 -8.39 -17.00
C SER A 193 -20.91 -6.88 -16.81
N THR A 194 -22.07 -6.37 -16.43
CA THR A 194 -22.36 -4.93 -16.51
C THR A 194 -23.43 -4.52 -15.52
N CYS A 195 -23.33 -3.31 -14.98
CA CYS A 195 -24.36 -2.77 -14.12
C CYS A 195 -25.47 -2.14 -14.98
N ARG A 196 -26.66 -2.74 -14.97
CA ARG A 196 -27.79 -2.22 -15.75
C ARG A 196 -28.24 -0.86 -15.25
N VAL A 197 -28.28 0.11 -16.14
CA VAL A 197 -28.67 1.51 -15.84
C VAL A 197 -30.12 1.58 -15.32
N ASP A 198 -31.01 0.75 -15.88
CA ASP A 198 -32.45 0.73 -15.60
C ASP A 198 -32.82 -0.03 -14.32
N THR A 199 -32.20 -1.18 -14.06
CA THR A 199 -32.52 -2.02 -12.88
C THR A 199 -31.55 -1.86 -11.71
N LYS A 200 -30.39 -1.21 -11.93
CA LYS A 200 -29.27 -1.11 -10.97
C LYS A 200 -28.83 -2.46 -10.42
N LYS A 201 -28.76 -3.45 -11.32
CA LYS A 201 -28.34 -4.83 -11.04
C LYS A 201 -27.31 -5.33 -12.03
N CYS A 202 -26.40 -6.18 -11.57
CA CYS A 202 -25.43 -6.83 -12.45
C CYS A 202 -26.14 -7.85 -13.36
N SER A 203 -25.97 -7.68 -14.67
CA SER A 203 -26.33 -8.68 -15.69
C SER A 203 -25.13 -8.96 -16.59
N CYS A 204 -25.30 -9.85 -17.56
CA CYS A 204 -24.32 -9.99 -18.64
C CYS A 204 -24.52 -8.87 -19.68
N GLU A 205 -23.47 -8.56 -20.42
CA GLU A 205 -23.49 -7.65 -21.58
C GLU A 205 -24.15 -8.31 -22.79
N THR A 206 -24.37 -7.53 -23.85
CA THR A 206 -24.78 -8.08 -25.15
C THR A 206 -23.74 -9.11 -25.63
N GLU A 207 -24.18 -10.20 -26.26
CA GLU A 207 -23.35 -11.36 -26.65
C GLU A 207 -22.85 -12.25 -25.47
N PHE A 208 -23.04 -11.81 -24.22
CA PHE A 208 -22.73 -12.59 -23.02
C PHE A 208 -23.98 -13.17 -22.35
N PHE A 209 -23.84 -14.38 -21.81
CA PHE A 209 -24.91 -15.14 -21.19
C PHE A 209 -24.50 -15.66 -19.82
N TYR A 210 -25.45 -15.67 -18.89
CA TYR A 210 -25.19 -16.12 -17.53
C TYR A 210 -25.16 -17.65 -17.47
N HIS A 211 -24.04 -18.20 -17.03
CA HIS A 211 -23.84 -19.64 -16.95
C HIS A 211 -24.02 -20.12 -15.51
N SER A 212 -25.22 -20.57 -15.13
CA SER A 212 -25.62 -20.78 -13.73
C SER A 212 -24.67 -21.69 -12.94
N SER A 213 -24.13 -22.76 -13.53
CA SER A 213 -23.18 -23.65 -12.83
C SER A 213 -21.76 -23.10 -12.68
N LYS A 214 -21.37 -22.08 -13.46
CA LYS A 214 -20.09 -21.36 -13.32
C LYS A 214 -20.23 -20.06 -12.52
N GLN A 215 -21.47 -19.57 -12.35
CA GLN A 215 -21.81 -18.28 -11.71
C GLN A 215 -21.12 -17.08 -12.37
N LEU A 216 -20.95 -17.10 -13.70
CA LEU A 216 -20.28 -16.03 -14.45
C LEU A 216 -20.86 -15.82 -15.85
N CYS A 217 -20.56 -14.67 -16.45
CA CYS A 217 -20.99 -14.30 -17.80
C CYS A 217 -20.00 -14.84 -18.85
N VAL A 218 -20.47 -15.72 -19.73
CA VAL A 218 -19.69 -16.31 -20.83
C VAL A 218 -20.11 -15.72 -22.16
N PHE A 219 -19.17 -15.52 -23.08
CA PHE A 219 -19.48 -15.17 -24.46
C PHE A 219 -20.19 -16.36 -25.12
N ALA A 220 -21.32 -16.15 -25.80
CA ALA A 220 -21.97 -17.23 -26.53
C ALA A 220 -21.25 -17.50 -27.85
N ARG A 221 -20.56 -18.63 -27.93
CA ARG A 221 -20.24 -19.27 -29.20
C ARG A 221 -21.40 -20.22 -29.53
N GLY A 222 -22.20 -19.81 -30.51
CA GLY A 222 -23.37 -20.53 -30.98
C GLY A 222 -23.01 -21.70 -31.90
N LEU A 223 -24.00 -22.25 -32.59
CA LEU A 223 -23.76 -23.32 -33.56
C LEU A 223 -22.90 -22.82 -34.73
N ASN A 224 -21.91 -23.64 -35.12
CA ASN A 224 -20.90 -23.38 -36.14
C ASN A 224 -19.80 -22.36 -35.79
N ASP A 225 -19.84 -21.74 -34.61
CA ASP A 225 -18.73 -20.90 -34.15
C ASP A 225 -17.49 -21.72 -33.80
N ALA A 226 -16.31 -21.15 -34.02
CA ALA A 226 -15.05 -21.75 -33.61
C ALA A 226 -14.94 -21.85 -32.07
N CYS A 227 -14.31 -22.88 -31.53
CA CYS A 227 -14.10 -23.09 -30.09
C CYS A 227 -12.73 -23.69 -29.78
N ASP A 228 -12.20 -23.45 -28.58
CA ASP A 228 -10.82 -23.78 -28.18
C ASP A 228 -10.68 -25.23 -27.70
N GLY A 229 -11.46 -26.13 -28.30
CA GLY A 229 -11.52 -27.56 -27.96
C GLY A 229 -12.30 -27.90 -26.69
N LYS A 230 -12.91 -26.92 -25.98
CA LYS A 230 -13.66 -27.18 -24.74
C LYS A 230 -15.16 -27.03 -24.98
N ASN A 231 -15.93 -28.03 -24.56
CA ASN A 231 -17.40 -27.99 -24.63
C ASN A 231 -18.00 -26.77 -23.90
N ASN A 232 -17.29 -26.28 -22.88
CA ASN A 232 -17.67 -25.14 -22.05
C ASN A 232 -17.54 -23.78 -22.75
N ASP A 233 -16.97 -23.74 -23.96
CA ASP A 233 -16.85 -22.54 -24.80
C ASP A 233 -18.13 -22.33 -25.63
N CYS A 234 -18.85 -23.41 -25.94
CA CYS A 234 -20.07 -23.40 -26.73
C CYS A 234 -21.30 -23.18 -25.83
N PHE A 235 -22.20 -22.29 -26.22
CA PHE A 235 -23.40 -21.99 -25.44
C PHE A 235 -24.57 -21.58 -26.32
N LEU A 236 -25.70 -22.28 -26.22
CA LEU A 236 -26.97 -21.92 -26.85
C LEU A 236 -27.95 -21.37 -25.80
N PRO A 237 -28.39 -20.11 -25.90
CA PRO A 237 -29.31 -19.51 -24.93
C PRO A 237 -30.64 -20.27 -24.81
N ALA A 238 -31.16 -20.81 -25.92
CA ALA A 238 -32.44 -21.52 -25.96
C ALA A 238 -32.41 -22.92 -25.29
N ASP A 239 -31.23 -23.46 -24.99
CA ASP A 239 -31.06 -24.74 -24.27
C ASP A 239 -30.99 -24.55 -22.74
N GLY A 240 -30.87 -23.31 -22.24
CA GLY A 240 -30.74 -23.00 -20.82
C GLY A 240 -29.55 -23.73 -20.17
N ASP A 241 -29.65 -24.12 -18.90
CA ASP A 241 -28.55 -24.81 -18.21
C ASP A 241 -28.29 -26.25 -18.72
N LYS A 242 -29.17 -26.83 -19.56
CA LYS A 242 -29.04 -28.21 -20.03
C LYS A 242 -28.04 -28.35 -21.18
N GLN A 243 -27.81 -27.27 -21.95
CA GLN A 243 -26.81 -27.13 -23.02
C GLN A 243 -26.61 -28.38 -23.87
N ASN A 244 -27.35 -28.54 -24.97
CA ASN A 244 -27.21 -29.69 -25.87
C ASN A 244 -26.17 -29.45 -26.99
N ILE A 245 -25.30 -28.44 -26.84
CA ILE A 245 -24.15 -28.13 -27.71
C ILE A 245 -22.82 -28.60 -27.08
N GLN A 246 -21.81 -28.86 -27.91
CA GLN A 246 -20.45 -29.26 -27.53
C GLN A 246 -19.42 -28.80 -28.57
N CYS A 247 -18.15 -28.70 -28.19
CA CYS A 247 -17.06 -28.36 -29.11
C CYS A 247 -16.57 -29.64 -29.81
N THR A 248 -16.79 -29.75 -31.12
CA THR A 248 -16.40 -30.91 -31.93
C THR A 248 -15.56 -30.43 -33.11
N ASN A 249 -14.34 -30.95 -33.26
CA ASN A 249 -13.39 -30.53 -34.30
C ASN A 249 -13.16 -28.99 -34.35
N LEU A 250 -13.00 -28.37 -33.17
CA LEU A 250 -12.85 -26.91 -32.98
C LEU A 250 -14.05 -26.07 -33.45
N VAL A 251 -15.22 -26.68 -33.63
CA VAL A 251 -16.47 -26.02 -34.00
C VAL A 251 -17.59 -26.42 -33.04
N CYS A 252 -18.43 -25.47 -32.65
CA CYS A 252 -19.57 -25.70 -31.78
C CYS A 252 -20.71 -26.42 -32.54
N GLN A 253 -21.08 -27.63 -32.09
CA GLN A 253 -22.01 -28.54 -32.75
C GLN A 253 -22.96 -29.19 -31.73
N CYS A 254 -24.16 -29.60 -32.14
CA CYS A 254 -25.06 -30.34 -31.26
C CYS A 254 -24.42 -31.65 -30.77
N LYS A 255 -24.71 -32.02 -29.51
CA LYS A 255 -24.35 -33.32 -28.92
C LYS A 255 -25.00 -34.45 -29.71
N LYS A 256 -24.37 -35.62 -29.69
CA LYS A 256 -24.91 -36.83 -30.34
C LYS A 256 -26.35 -37.10 -29.86
N GLY A 257 -27.28 -37.29 -30.80
CA GLY A 257 -28.72 -37.46 -30.52
C GLY A 257 -29.55 -36.17 -30.59
N PHE A 258 -28.92 -35.03 -30.90
CA PHE A 258 -29.58 -33.75 -31.08
C PHE A 258 -29.27 -33.16 -32.48
N LYS A 259 -30.25 -32.47 -33.07
CA LYS A 259 -30.14 -31.71 -34.33
C LYS A 259 -30.35 -30.21 -34.05
N SER A 260 -29.75 -29.35 -34.87
CA SER A 260 -29.97 -27.91 -34.81
C SER A 260 -31.39 -27.54 -35.27
N SER A 261 -31.95 -26.50 -34.68
CA SER A 261 -33.12 -25.81 -35.23
C SER A 261 -32.76 -25.03 -36.51
N GLU A 262 -33.76 -24.69 -37.33
CA GLU A 262 -33.55 -23.96 -38.60
C GLU A 262 -32.87 -22.59 -38.41
N ASP A 263 -33.09 -21.94 -37.27
CA ASP A 263 -32.48 -20.67 -36.86
C ASP A 263 -31.11 -20.83 -36.16
N ASN A 264 -30.62 -22.06 -36.02
CA ASN A 264 -29.39 -22.42 -35.28
C ASN A 264 -29.34 -21.91 -33.82
N GLN A 265 -30.48 -21.58 -33.20
CA GLN A 265 -30.54 -21.11 -31.81
C GLN A 265 -30.62 -22.23 -30.77
N LYS A 266 -30.96 -23.46 -31.18
CA LYS A 266 -31.29 -24.57 -30.28
C LYS A 266 -30.81 -25.93 -30.79
N CYS A 267 -30.50 -26.85 -29.88
CA CYS A 267 -30.25 -28.25 -30.20
C CYS A 267 -31.41 -29.11 -29.64
N GLY A 268 -32.32 -29.53 -30.52
CA GLY A 268 -33.49 -30.37 -30.21
C GLY A 268 -33.19 -31.87 -30.34
N LYS A 269 -33.91 -32.73 -29.62
CA LYS A 269 -33.80 -34.19 -29.80
C LYS A 269 -34.32 -34.61 -31.18
N ASN A 270 -33.83 -35.73 -31.69
CA ASN A 270 -34.50 -36.44 -32.78
C ASN A 270 -35.80 -37.06 -32.25
N ASP A 271 -36.95 -36.69 -32.81
CA ASP A 271 -38.22 -37.39 -32.56
C ASP A 271 -38.32 -38.74 -33.32
N GLU A 272 -37.27 -39.12 -34.06
CA GLU A 272 -37.17 -40.37 -34.82
C GLU A 272 -36.74 -41.59 -33.97
N ASP A 273 -36.22 -41.39 -32.75
CA ASP A 273 -35.70 -42.46 -31.87
C ASP A 273 -36.71 -42.93 -30.78
N SER A 274 -38.01 -42.61 -30.93
CA SER A 274 -39.07 -42.99 -29.96
C SER A 274 -39.97 -44.14 -30.42
N VAL A 275 -39.53 -44.96 -31.39
CA VAL A 275 -40.23 -46.17 -31.84
C VAL A 275 -39.41 -47.43 -31.51
N CYS A 276 -39.68 -47.99 -30.33
CA CYS A 276 -39.32 -49.35 -29.91
C CYS A 276 -40.41 -49.85 -28.92
#